data_AF-A0A7S1L3V7-F1
#
_entry.id   AF-A0A7S1L3V7-F1
#
_cell.length_a   1.000
_cell.length_b   1.000
_cell.length_c   1.000
_cell.angle_alpha   90.00
_cell.angle_beta   90.00
_cell.angle_gamma   90.00
#
_symmetry.space_group_name_H-M   'P 1'
#
loop_
_entity.id
_entity.type
_entity.pdbx_description
1 polymer ?
#
loop_
_entity_poly.entity_id
_entity_poly.type
_entity_poly.pdbx_seq_one_letter_code
_entity_poly.pdbx_strand_id
1 'polypeptide(L)'
;VLPTSLNWLEEPKVSPRSAGAKRAKFAEQPELIFLVLLMGFSTLLLVGIGLVQHSVWVNFTVALVVAVAVLVSFSLLLRPVISRMNCFFFVQTCCAIDISGALFYFFTDGPKSFPEGPHFSTNFYASGLGVCVAVLNLVGMMIYDRCMQTWRYHSLFIFANCLLFVVNAAGLLVYTRANVRLGMPDTAFVLGTWGTWGIVHMWMWLPGVVLLSQLCPSGVEATMYALLAGCHNLGLSVSSYAGACMLEALGVTPKGAPNEGHVFENLWMAALVSAVAPVLTLVLLPCMIPNALQTDKLLETGDSAVEGSPWQRLRSRRSAQSYGAA
;
A
#
# COMPACT_ATOMS: atom_id res chain seq x y z
N VAL A 1 15.53 15.62 7.12
CA VAL A 1 17.01 15.73 7.23
C VAL A 1 17.41 16.87 8.14
N LEU A 2 16.99 18.12 7.87
CA LEU A 2 17.29 19.30 8.71
C LEU A 2 16.91 19.15 10.21
N PRO A 3 15.68 18.71 10.57
CA PRO A 3 15.29 18.53 11.98
C PRO A 3 16.12 17.47 12.71
N THR A 4 16.47 16.39 12.00
CA THR A 4 17.31 15.30 12.50
C THR A 4 18.76 15.76 12.68
N SER A 5 19.31 16.51 11.72
CA SER A 5 20.68 17.06 11.83
C SER A 5 20.82 18.12 12.93
N LEU A 6 19.73 18.82 13.24
CA LEU A 6 19.67 19.81 14.31
C LEU A 6 19.30 19.22 15.68
N ASN A 7 19.16 17.90 15.77
CA ASN A 7 18.80 17.17 16.99
C ASN A 7 17.51 17.65 17.67
N TRP A 8 16.51 18.07 16.88
CA TRP A 8 15.21 18.51 17.42
C TRP A 8 14.41 17.37 18.06
N LEU A 9 14.79 16.12 17.79
CA LEU A 9 14.21 14.91 18.39
C LEU A 9 14.92 14.51 19.69
N GLU A 10 15.87 15.32 20.17
CA GLU A 10 16.65 15.09 21.40
C GLU A 10 17.30 13.70 21.47
N GLU A 11 17.67 13.13 20.31
CA GLU A 11 18.28 11.81 20.27
C GLU A 11 19.67 11.86 20.94
N PRO A 12 19.94 10.96 21.91
CA PRO A 12 21.26 10.90 22.52
C PRO A 12 22.29 10.54 21.46
N LYS A 13 23.34 11.37 21.32
CA LYS A 13 24.43 11.12 20.37
C LYS A 13 25.04 9.75 20.65
N VAL A 14 24.87 8.84 19.69
CA VAL A 14 25.40 7.47 19.76
C VAL A 14 26.94 7.54 19.84
N SER A 15 27.52 6.97 20.89
CA SER A 15 28.98 6.96 21.05
C SER A 15 29.65 6.24 19.87
N PRO A 16 30.85 6.63 19.42
CA PRO A 16 31.52 6.01 18.27
C PRO A 16 31.66 4.48 18.40
N ARG A 17 31.87 4.01 19.64
CA ARG A 17 31.97 2.56 19.97
C ARG A 17 30.63 1.83 19.81
N SER A 18 29.52 2.44 20.22
CA SER A 18 28.18 1.86 20.04
C SER A 18 27.69 1.95 18.58
N ALA A 19 28.11 2.96 17.82
CA ALA A 19 27.87 3.05 16.39
C ALA A 19 28.61 1.95 15.62
N GLY A 20 29.88 1.68 15.97
CA GLY A 20 30.65 0.57 15.43
C GLY A 20 29.99 -0.80 15.69
N ALA A 21 29.53 -1.02 16.91
CA ALA A 21 28.82 -2.26 17.28
C ALA A 21 27.49 -2.44 16.51
N LYS A 22 26.70 -1.38 16.32
CA LYS A 22 25.48 -1.44 15.51
C LYS A 22 25.78 -1.73 14.02
N ARG A 23 26.83 -1.11 13.46
CA ARG A 23 27.26 -1.38 12.08
C ARG A 23 27.77 -2.81 11.90
N ALA A 24 28.51 -3.35 12.86
CA ALA A 24 28.94 -4.74 12.86
C ALA A 24 27.74 -5.69 12.91
N LYS A 25 26.78 -5.46 13.82
CA LYS A 25 25.55 -6.25 13.93
C LYS A 25 24.72 -6.24 12.64
N PHE A 26 24.69 -5.12 11.92
CA PHE A 26 24.03 -5.03 10.61
C PHE A 26 24.81 -5.80 9.52
N ALA A 27 26.13 -5.68 9.49
CA ALA A 27 26.99 -6.42 8.56
C ALA A 27 26.92 -7.95 8.77
N GLU A 28 26.59 -8.40 9.98
CA GLU A 28 26.34 -9.81 10.31
C GLU A 28 25.02 -10.36 9.76
N GLN A 29 24.16 -9.53 9.15
CA GLN A 29 22.85 -9.92 8.61
C GLN A 29 22.80 -9.81 7.07
N PRO A 30 23.49 -10.70 6.34
CA PRO A 30 23.58 -10.63 4.87
C PRO A 30 22.21 -10.76 4.18
N GLU A 31 21.25 -11.44 4.80
CA GLU A 31 19.89 -11.59 4.28
C GLU A 31 19.17 -10.24 4.18
N LEU A 32 19.29 -9.38 5.20
CA LEU A 32 18.67 -8.05 5.18
C LEU A 32 19.35 -7.14 4.16
N ILE A 33 20.68 -7.21 4.06
CA ILE A 33 21.45 -6.46 3.07
C ILE A 33 21.00 -6.84 1.66
N PHE A 34 20.88 -8.15 1.38
CA PHE A 34 20.37 -8.64 0.11
C PHE A 34 18.96 -8.10 -0.20
N LEU A 35 18.04 -8.14 0.76
CA LEU A 35 16.69 -7.63 0.57
C LEU A 35 16.67 -6.12 0.27
N VAL A 36 17.52 -5.33 0.94
CA VAL A 36 17.64 -3.89 0.70
C VAL A 36 18.15 -3.62 -0.71
N LEU A 37 19.19 -4.33 -1.14
CA LEU A 37 19.74 -4.20 -2.49
C LEU A 37 18.73 -4.64 -3.55
N LEU A 38 18.01 -5.74 -3.31
CA LEU A 38 16.95 -6.23 -4.18
C LEU A 38 15.85 -5.19 -4.34
N MET A 39 15.39 -4.58 -3.24
CA MET A 39 14.36 -3.53 -3.27
C MET A 39 14.84 -2.28 -4.02
N GLY A 40 16.08 -1.85 -3.79
CA GLY A 40 16.69 -0.72 -4.49
C GLY A 40 16.79 -0.97 -6.00
N PHE A 41 17.32 -2.13 -6.40
CA PHE A 41 17.41 -2.52 -7.80
C PHE A 41 16.03 -2.65 -8.46
N SER A 42 15.08 -3.29 -7.78
CA SER A 42 13.69 -3.44 -8.24
C SER A 42 13.05 -2.08 -8.52
N THR A 43 13.25 -1.11 -7.63
CA THR A 43 12.72 0.25 -7.81
C THR A 43 13.35 0.93 -9.02
N LEU A 44 14.67 0.89 -9.15
CA LEU A 44 15.38 1.48 -10.30
C LEU A 44 14.96 0.83 -11.63
N LEU A 45 14.77 -0.49 -11.63
CA LEU A 45 14.31 -1.23 -12.79
C LEU A 45 12.91 -0.79 -13.24
N LEU A 46 11.95 -0.69 -12.30
CA LEU A 46 10.59 -0.27 -12.62
C LEU A 46 10.51 1.19 -13.10
N VAL A 47 11.32 2.08 -12.52
CA VAL A 47 11.44 3.46 -13.00
C VAL A 47 12.02 3.48 -14.42
N GLY A 48 13.13 2.76 -14.66
CA GLY A 48 13.76 2.70 -15.98
C GLY A 48 12.83 2.14 -17.05
N ILE A 49 12.09 1.08 -16.72
CA ILE A 49 11.12 0.48 -17.64
C ILE A 49 9.94 1.40 -17.88
N GLY A 50 9.36 2.01 -16.84
CA GLY A 50 8.26 2.97 -17.00
C GLY A 50 8.62 4.20 -17.82
N LEU A 51 9.90 4.59 -17.87
CA LEU A 51 10.37 5.71 -18.70
C LEU A 51 10.62 5.32 -20.17
N VAL A 52 11.01 4.08 -20.43
CA VAL A 52 11.40 3.62 -21.78
C VAL A 52 10.26 2.92 -22.52
N GLN A 53 9.38 2.23 -21.80
CA GLN A 53 8.32 1.40 -22.38
C GLN A 53 6.98 2.12 -22.38
N HIS A 54 6.42 2.29 -23.57
CA HIS A 54 5.08 2.87 -23.77
C HIS A 54 3.94 1.86 -23.59
N SER A 55 4.22 0.55 -23.67
CA SER A 55 3.21 -0.48 -23.51
C SER A 55 2.89 -0.70 -22.03
N VAL A 56 1.63 -0.43 -21.65
CA VAL A 56 1.14 -0.62 -20.28
C VAL A 56 1.22 -2.09 -19.86
N TRP A 57 0.92 -3.02 -20.77
CA TRP A 57 1.01 -4.47 -20.52
C TRP A 57 2.42 -4.95 -20.22
N VAL A 58 3.44 -4.40 -20.90
CA VAL A 58 4.85 -4.72 -20.61
C VAL A 58 5.22 -4.19 -19.23
N ASN A 59 4.87 -2.94 -18.92
CA ASN A 59 5.13 -2.34 -17.61
C ASN A 59 4.48 -3.15 -16.48
N PHE A 60 3.22 -3.55 -16.65
CA PHE A 60 2.50 -4.39 -15.71
C PHE A 60 3.14 -5.76 -15.54
N THR A 61 3.50 -6.44 -16.64
CA THR A 61 4.12 -7.77 -16.59
C THR A 61 5.46 -7.72 -15.84
N VAL A 62 6.29 -6.72 -16.11
CA VAL A 62 7.57 -6.59 -15.41
C VAL A 62 7.36 -6.24 -13.94
N ALA A 63 6.43 -5.34 -13.62
CA ALA A 63 6.06 -5.04 -12.24
C ALA A 63 5.59 -6.29 -11.48
N LEU A 64 4.81 -7.16 -12.12
CA LEU A 64 4.36 -8.41 -11.52
C LEU A 64 5.51 -9.40 -11.29
N VAL A 65 6.43 -9.55 -12.24
CA VAL A 65 7.62 -10.41 -12.08
C VAL A 65 8.50 -9.91 -10.94
N VAL A 66 8.75 -8.60 -10.87
CA VAL A 66 9.51 -7.97 -9.78
C VAL A 66 8.80 -8.17 -8.44
N ALA A 67 7.49 -7.95 -8.39
CA ALA A 67 6.67 -8.17 -7.20
C ALA A 67 6.78 -9.61 -6.68
N VAL A 68 6.64 -10.60 -7.56
CA VAL A 68 6.78 -12.02 -7.20
C VAL A 68 8.19 -12.33 -6.70
N ALA A 69 9.23 -11.83 -7.38
CA ALA A 69 10.63 -12.03 -6.97
C ALA A 69 10.91 -11.44 -5.57
N VAL A 70 10.40 -10.24 -5.29
CA VAL A 70 10.49 -9.59 -3.98
C VAL A 70 9.73 -10.38 -2.93
N LEU A 71 8.47 -10.75 -3.17
CA LEU A 71 7.65 -11.50 -2.22
C LEU A 71 8.25 -12.87 -1.88
N VAL A 72 8.77 -13.59 -2.88
CA VAL A 72 9.44 -14.88 -2.69
C VAL A 72 10.69 -14.68 -1.84
N SER A 73 11.50 -13.67 -2.15
CA SER A 73 12.72 -13.36 -1.40
C SER A 73 12.43 -13.00 0.07
N PHE A 74 11.41 -12.17 0.32
CA PHE A 74 10.94 -11.86 1.68
C PHE A 74 10.43 -13.11 2.42
N SER A 75 9.67 -13.96 1.72
CA SER A 75 9.12 -15.21 2.29
C SER A 75 10.20 -16.24 2.65
N LEU A 76 11.30 -16.26 1.90
CA LEU A 76 12.42 -17.17 2.13
C LEU A 76 13.39 -16.68 3.22
N LEU A 77 13.61 -15.37 3.30
CA LEU A 77 14.68 -14.76 4.10
C LEU A 77 14.20 -14.21 5.45
N LEU A 78 12.96 -13.72 5.56
CA LEU A 78 12.43 -13.18 6.80
C LEU A 78 11.74 -14.27 7.65
N ARG A 79 11.59 -13.98 8.94
CA ARG A 79 10.78 -14.77 9.87
C ARG A 79 9.36 -14.92 9.31
N PRO A 80 8.75 -16.12 9.34
CA PRO A 80 7.45 -16.38 8.71
C PRO A 80 6.31 -15.44 9.13
N VAL A 81 6.31 -14.98 10.38
CA VAL A 81 5.28 -14.04 10.88
C VAL A 81 5.41 -12.68 10.18
N ILE A 82 6.65 -12.18 10.03
CA ILE A 82 6.95 -10.91 9.38
C ILE A 82 6.63 -11.00 7.88
N SER A 83 7.07 -12.08 7.21
CA SER A 83 6.85 -12.23 5.77
C SER A 83 5.38 -12.42 5.41
N ARG A 84 4.61 -13.16 6.22
CA ARG A 84 3.15 -13.30 6.04
C ARG A 84 2.43 -11.97 6.19
N MET A 85 2.77 -11.19 7.23
CA MET A 85 2.19 -9.86 7.41
C MET A 85 2.50 -8.96 6.20
N ASN A 86 3.77 -8.89 5.78
CA ASN A 86 4.16 -8.08 4.63
C ASN A 86 3.46 -8.55 3.34
N CYS A 87 3.34 -9.87 3.13
CA CYS A 87 2.64 -10.45 1.98
C CYS A 87 1.17 -10.04 1.96
N PHE A 88 0.47 -10.08 3.10
CA PHE A 88 -0.92 -9.63 3.18
C PHE A 88 -1.07 -8.17 2.77
N PHE A 89 -0.31 -7.25 3.38
CA PHE A 89 -0.39 -5.83 3.04
C PHE A 89 0.02 -5.56 1.60
N PHE A 90 1.03 -6.26 1.09
CA PHE A 90 1.46 -6.15 -0.29
C PHE A 90 0.34 -6.55 -1.25
N VAL A 91 -0.25 -7.73 -1.07
CA VAL A 91 -1.36 -8.23 -1.91
C VAL A 91 -2.56 -7.30 -1.81
N GLN A 92 -2.89 -6.84 -0.60
CA GLN A 92 -3.97 -5.88 -0.39
C GLN A 92 -3.73 -4.55 -1.12
N THR A 93 -2.48 -4.07 -1.14
CA THR A 93 -2.09 -2.85 -1.87
C THR A 93 -2.17 -3.06 -3.38
N CYS A 94 -1.71 -4.19 -3.90
CA CYS A 94 -1.83 -4.53 -5.33
C CYS A 94 -3.30 -4.64 -5.78
N CYS A 95 -4.17 -5.15 -4.91
CA CYS A 95 -5.61 -5.28 -5.18
C CYS A 95 -6.37 -3.96 -5.04
N ALA A 96 -5.79 -2.92 -4.43
CA ALA A 96 -6.36 -1.58 -4.40
C ALA A 96 -6.11 -0.86 -5.72
N ILE A 97 -6.69 -1.39 -6.80
CA ILE A 97 -6.43 -1.01 -8.19
C ILE A 97 -6.67 0.47 -8.43
N ASP A 98 -5.64 1.19 -8.85
CA ASP A 98 -5.66 2.63 -9.04
C ASP A 98 -6.16 3.01 -10.44
N ILE A 99 -7.29 3.69 -10.49
CA ILE A 99 -7.93 4.17 -11.74
C ILE A 99 -7.83 5.69 -11.91
N SER A 100 -6.97 6.36 -11.13
CA SER A 100 -6.82 7.82 -11.08
C SER A 100 -6.57 8.46 -12.45
N GLY A 101 -5.89 7.74 -13.36
CA GLY A 101 -5.61 8.19 -14.72
C GLY A 101 -6.86 8.57 -15.53
N ALA A 102 -7.93 7.79 -15.44
CA ALA A 102 -9.21 8.10 -16.10
C ALA A 102 -10.07 9.06 -15.27
N LEU A 103 -9.98 9.00 -13.94
CA LEU A 103 -10.76 9.84 -13.04
C LEU A 103 -10.43 11.33 -13.22
N PHE A 104 -9.16 11.66 -13.46
CA PHE A 104 -8.76 13.05 -13.70
C PHE A 104 -9.56 13.67 -14.86
N TYR A 105 -9.61 13.00 -16.01
CA TYR A 105 -10.40 13.45 -17.16
C TYR A 105 -11.90 13.43 -16.87
N PHE A 106 -12.41 12.36 -16.27
CA PHE A 106 -13.83 12.25 -15.92
C PHE A 106 -14.31 13.44 -15.08
N PHE A 107 -13.54 13.87 -14.09
CA PHE A 107 -13.92 14.97 -13.19
C PHE A 107 -13.61 16.36 -13.74
N THR A 108 -12.56 16.52 -14.55
CA THR A 108 -12.05 17.85 -14.94
C THR A 108 -12.31 18.24 -16.40
N ASP A 109 -12.67 17.29 -17.27
CA ASP A 109 -12.96 17.59 -18.67
C ASP A 109 -14.10 18.60 -18.80
N GLY A 110 -13.94 19.54 -19.72
CA GLY A 110 -14.91 20.63 -19.91
C GLY A 110 -16.17 20.18 -20.66
N PRO A 111 -17.20 21.05 -20.75
CA PRO A 111 -18.47 20.75 -21.41
C PRO A 111 -18.35 20.35 -22.89
N LYS A 112 -17.25 20.73 -23.56
CA LYS A 112 -16.98 20.36 -24.96
C LYS A 112 -16.49 18.91 -25.11
N SER A 113 -15.81 18.37 -24.10
CA SER A 113 -15.25 17.02 -24.14
C SER A 113 -16.23 16.01 -23.54
N PHE A 114 -16.85 16.35 -22.41
CA PHE A 114 -17.82 15.50 -21.74
C PHE A 114 -19.00 16.30 -21.17
N PRO A 115 -20.04 16.61 -21.98
CA PRO A 115 -21.13 17.52 -21.58
C PRO A 115 -21.89 17.14 -20.30
N GLU A 116 -21.95 15.84 -19.99
CA GLU A 116 -22.65 15.35 -18.80
C GLU A 116 -21.76 15.30 -17.55
N GLY A 117 -20.49 15.73 -17.65
CA GLY A 117 -19.50 15.55 -16.60
C GLY A 117 -19.65 16.49 -15.38
N PRO A 118 -18.87 16.24 -14.31
CA PRO A 118 -18.83 17.08 -13.10
C PRO A 118 -18.19 18.46 -13.31
N HIS A 119 -17.32 18.60 -14.32
CA HIS A 119 -16.68 19.87 -14.70
C HIS A 119 -15.94 20.60 -13.57
N PHE A 120 -15.25 19.84 -12.71
CA PHE A 120 -14.44 20.42 -11.64
C PHE A 120 -13.24 21.16 -12.21
N SER A 121 -12.88 22.28 -11.55
CA SER A 121 -11.63 22.94 -11.87
C SER A 121 -10.45 22.06 -11.45
N THR A 122 -9.37 22.08 -12.23
CA THR A 122 -8.16 21.32 -11.93
C THR A 122 -7.60 21.66 -10.54
N ASN A 123 -7.69 22.92 -10.12
CA ASN A 123 -7.26 23.35 -8.79
C ASN A 123 -8.13 22.76 -7.67
N PHE A 124 -9.45 22.70 -7.87
CA PHE A 124 -10.34 22.08 -6.90
C PHE A 124 -10.08 20.57 -6.82
N TYR A 125 -9.92 19.89 -7.95
CA TYR A 125 -9.67 18.45 -7.99
C TYR A 125 -8.30 18.08 -7.39
N ALA A 126 -7.22 18.75 -7.81
CA ALA A 126 -5.87 18.40 -7.40
C ALA A 126 -5.53 18.87 -5.97
N SER A 127 -5.97 20.07 -5.58
CA SER A 127 -5.59 20.67 -4.29
C SER A 127 -6.76 20.75 -3.31
N GLY A 128 -7.94 21.16 -3.76
CA GLY A 128 -9.12 21.31 -2.89
C GLY A 128 -9.56 19.99 -2.25
N LEU A 129 -9.73 18.94 -3.06
CA LEU A 129 -10.06 17.60 -2.56
C LEU A 129 -8.95 17.06 -1.65
N GLY A 130 -7.68 17.26 -2.03
CA GLY A 130 -6.53 16.82 -1.24
C GLY A 130 -6.50 17.43 0.16
N VAL A 131 -6.79 18.73 0.29
CA VAL A 131 -6.88 19.40 1.60
C VAL A 131 -8.04 18.85 2.43
N CYS A 132 -9.21 18.63 1.82
CA CYS A 132 -10.36 18.07 2.53
C CYS A 132 -10.07 16.66 3.06
N VAL A 133 -9.49 15.80 2.21
CA VAL A 133 -9.07 14.44 2.58
C VAL A 133 -8.00 14.49 3.68
N ALA A 134 -7.04 15.42 3.61
CA ALA A 134 -6.02 15.57 4.65
C ALA A 134 -6.61 15.94 6.02
N VAL A 135 -7.57 16.86 6.07
CA VAL A 135 -8.28 17.21 7.31
C VAL A 135 -9.05 16.01 7.86
N LEU A 136 -9.76 15.29 7.00
CA LEU A 136 -10.54 14.12 7.40
C LEU A 136 -9.67 12.93 7.80
N ASN A 137 -8.46 12.80 7.24
CA ASN A 137 -7.47 11.84 7.72
C ASN A 137 -7.08 12.11 9.18
N LEU A 138 -6.89 13.37 9.58
CA LEU A 138 -6.61 13.73 10.98
C LEU A 138 -7.78 13.35 11.89
N VAL A 139 -9.01 13.61 11.44
CA VAL A 139 -10.22 13.17 12.16
C VAL A 139 -10.25 11.64 12.30
N GLY A 140 -9.95 10.91 11.22
CA GLY A 140 -9.88 9.45 11.23
C GLY A 140 -8.83 8.93 12.20
N MET A 141 -7.66 9.55 12.25
CA MET A 141 -6.60 9.25 13.22
C MET A 141 -7.07 9.50 14.66
N MET A 142 -7.74 10.61 14.94
CA MET A 142 -8.30 10.89 16.28
C MET A 142 -9.36 9.87 16.69
N ILE A 143 -10.23 9.44 15.77
CA ILE A 143 -11.23 8.40 16.04
C ILE A 143 -10.54 7.07 16.35
N TYR A 144 -9.52 6.71 15.56
CA TYR A 144 -8.76 5.49 15.77
C TYR A 144 -8.09 5.47 17.16
N ASP A 145 -7.43 6.57 17.53
CA ASP A 145 -6.76 6.73 18.82
C ASP A 145 -7.72 6.53 20.00
N ARG A 146 -8.95 7.06 19.91
CA ARG A 146 -9.93 6.99 20.99
C ARG A 146 -10.72 5.70 21.06
N CYS A 147 -11.05 5.09 19.92
CA CYS A 147 -12.06 4.03 19.87
C CYS A 147 -11.52 2.67 19.42
N MET A 148 -10.39 2.61 18.71
CA MET A 148 -9.99 1.41 17.94
C MET A 148 -8.67 0.78 18.38
N GLN A 149 -7.88 1.45 19.23
CA GLN A 149 -6.59 0.91 19.71
C GLN A 149 -6.71 -0.39 20.51
N THR A 150 -7.85 -0.64 21.17
CA THR A 150 -8.09 -1.86 21.94
C THR A 150 -8.70 -2.99 21.10
N TRP A 151 -8.91 -2.77 19.80
CA TRP A 151 -9.51 -3.77 18.93
C TRP A 151 -8.49 -4.81 18.49
N ARG A 152 -8.96 -6.02 18.18
CA ARG A 152 -8.15 -7.04 17.51
C ARG A 152 -7.89 -6.65 16.06
N TYR A 153 -6.70 -6.99 15.55
CA TYR A 153 -6.34 -6.71 14.15
C TYR A 153 -7.36 -7.23 13.15
N HIS A 154 -7.86 -8.46 13.35
CA HIS A 154 -8.84 -9.07 12.44
C HIS A 154 -10.14 -8.28 12.38
N SER A 155 -10.73 -7.97 13.54
CA SER A 155 -11.99 -7.22 13.63
C SER A 155 -11.86 -5.85 12.98
N LEU A 156 -10.74 -5.17 13.20
CA LEU A 156 -10.49 -3.85 12.63
C LEU A 156 -10.33 -3.91 11.11
N PHE A 157 -9.51 -4.82 10.58
CA PHE A 157 -9.31 -4.94 9.14
C PHE A 157 -10.58 -5.36 8.41
N ILE A 158 -11.37 -6.27 8.97
CA ILE A 158 -12.66 -6.65 8.39
C ILE A 158 -13.60 -5.44 8.39
N PHE A 159 -13.76 -4.77 9.52
CA PHE A 159 -14.62 -3.59 9.62
C PHE A 159 -14.22 -2.49 8.64
N ALA A 160 -12.94 -2.11 8.62
CA ALA A 160 -12.44 -1.05 7.76
C ALA A 160 -12.57 -1.39 6.27
N ASN A 161 -12.24 -2.63 5.85
CA ASN A 161 -12.41 -3.03 4.45
C ASN A 161 -13.90 -3.10 4.04
N CYS A 162 -14.79 -3.60 4.91
CA CYS A 162 -16.22 -3.61 4.64
C CYS A 162 -16.77 -2.19 4.49
N LEU A 163 -16.36 -1.27 5.37
CA LEU A 163 -16.78 0.12 5.27
C LEU A 163 -16.20 0.79 4.01
N LEU A 164 -14.93 0.51 3.68
CA LEU A 164 -14.29 1.02 2.46
C LEU A 164 -15.02 0.55 1.21
N PHE A 165 -15.45 -0.72 1.18
CA PHE A 165 -16.28 -1.26 0.11
C PHE A 165 -17.59 -0.50 -0.03
N VAL A 166 -18.30 -0.25 1.07
CA VAL A 166 -19.55 0.52 1.05
C VAL A 166 -19.33 1.93 0.53
N VAL A 167 -18.25 2.60 0.95
CA VAL A 167 -17.90 3.96 0.49
C VAL A 167 -17.57 3.96 -1.00
N ASN A 168 -16.76 3.02 -1.47
CA ASN A 168 -16.41 2.90 -2.89
C ASN A 168 -17.63 2.51 -3.73
N ALA A 169 -18.49 1.61 -3.24
CA ALA A 169 -19.76 1.25 -3.86
C ALA A 169 -20.71 2.45 -3.98
N ALA A 170 -20.75 3.32 -2.97
CA ALA A 170 -21.46 4.60 -3.07
C ALA A 170 -20.83 5.51 -4.13
N GLY A 171 -19.49 5.52 -4.24
CA GLY A 171 -18.73 6.23 -5.28
C GLY A 171 -19.14 5.85 -6.71
N LEU A 172 -19.57 4.61 -6.96
CA LEU A 172 -20.06 4.17 -8.29
C LEU A 172 -21.26 4.99 -8.78
N LEU A 173 -22.05 5.58 -7.88
CA LEU A 173 -23.17 6.44 -8.25
C LEU A 173 -22.72 7.69 -9.01
N VAL A 174 -21.50 8.17 -8.78
CA VAL A 174 -20.93 9.31 -9.51
C VAL A 174 -20.57 8.92 -10.94
N TYR A 175 -19.95 7.75 -11.11
CA TYR A 175 -19.52 7.27 -12.43
C TYR A 175 -20.68 6.93 -13.35
N THR A 176 -21.82 6.52 -12.78
CA THR A 176 -23.07 6.27 -13.52
C THR A 176 -23.97 7.51 -13.64
N ARG A 177 -23.54 8.67 -13.11
CA ARG A 177 -24.32 9.91 -12.98
C ARG A 177 -25.66 9.75 -12.25
N ALA A 178 -25.82 8.66 -11.50
CA ALA A 178 -27.02 8.38 -10.71
C ALA A 178 -27.18 9.37 -9.54
N ASN A 179 -26.08 9.89 -9.00
CA ASN A 179 -26.09 10.93 -7.97
C ASN A 179 -26.85 12.20 -8.43
N VAL A 180 -26.68 12.63 -9.68
CA VAL A 180 -27.38 13.79 -10.25
C VAL A 180 -28.87 13.50 -10.42
N ARG A 181 -29.23 12.27 -10.84
CA ARG A 181 -30.63 11.83 -10.92
C ARG A 181 -31.33 11.82 -9.56
N LEU A 182 -30.57 11.62 -8.48
CA LEU A 182 -31.03 11.71 -7.09
C LEU A 182 -31.04 13.15 -6.55
N GLY A 183 -30.65 14.15 -7.35
CA GLY A 183 -30.62 15.57 -6.96
C GLY A 183 -29.41 15.96 -6.09
N MET A 184 -28.40 15.09 -5.97
CA MET A 184 -27.19 15.39 -5.20
C MET A 184 -26.13 16.08 -6.07
N PRO A 185 -25.59 17.25 -5.67
CA PRO A 185 -24.54 17.92 -6.43
C PRO A 185 -23.24 17.12 -6.38
N ASP A 186 -22.55 17.04 -7.53
CA ASP A 186 -21.30 16.28 -7.70
C ASP A 186 -20.25 16.62 -6.65
N THR A 187 -20.07 17.91 -6.38
CA THR A 187 -19.08 18.41 -5.42
C THR A 187 -19.32 17.87 -4.01
N ALA A 188 -20.55 17.92 -3.52
CA ALA A 188 -20.86 17.46 -2.16
C ALA A 188 -20.72 15.94 -2.05
N PHE A 189 -21.14 15.20 -3.08
CA PHE A 189 -21.06 13.75 -3.09
C PHE A 189 -19.61 13.24 -3.15
N VAL A 190 -18.77 13.85 -3.99
CA VAL A 190 -17.34 13.50 -4.09
C VAL A 190 -16.61 13.87 -2.80
N LEU A 191 -16.88 15.05 -2.23
CA LEU A 191 -16.28 15.44 -0.94
C LEU A 191 -16.66 14.47 0.17
N GLY A 192 -17.94 14.05 0.24
CA GLY A 192 -18.41 13.09 1.23
C GLY A 192 -17.78 11.70 1.06
N THR A 193 -17.77 11.18 -0.17
CA THR A 193 -17.22 9.84 -0.45
C THR A 193 -15.71 9.78 -0.29
N TRP A 194 -14.95 10.70 -0.89
CA TRP A 194 -13.48 10.74 -0.78
C TRP A 194 -13.02 11.13 0.63
N GLY A 195 -13.77 12.02 1.28
CA GLY A 195 -13.53 12.38 2.67
C GLY A 195 -13.70 11.19 3.62
N THR A 196 -14.78 10.44 3.45
CA THR A 196 -15.02 9.20 4.23
C THR A 196 -13.97 8.14 3.89
N TRP A 197 -13.60 8.00 2.60
CA TRP A 197 -12.51 7.12 2.18
C TRP A 197 -11.21 7.45 2.93
N GLY A 198 -10.85 8.73 3.08
CA GLY A 198 -9.67 9.15 3.83
C GLY A 198 -9.69 8.70 5.30
N ILE A 199 -10.83 8.88 5.97
CA ILE A 199 -11.02 8.41 7.36
C ILE A 199 -10.77 6.90 7.46
N VAL A 200 -11.41 6.12 6.59
CA VAL A 200 -11.32 4.65 6.62
C VAL A 200 -9.92 4.18 6.22
N HIS A 201 -9.27 4.86 5.28
CA HIS A 201 -7.89 4.59 4.90
C HIS A 201 -6.94 4.72 6.10
N MET A 202 -7.12 5.73 6.96
CA MET A 202 -6.33 5.85 8.19
C MET A 202 -6.57 4.69 9.15
N TRP A 203 -7.79 4.17 9.24
CA TRP A 203 -8.11 3.00 10.06
C TRP A 203 -7.50 1.71 9.53
N MET A 204 -7.10 1.65 8.26
CA MET A 204 -6.36 0.53 7.69
C MET A 204 -4.85 0.72 7.82
N TRP A 205 -4.36 1.94 7.65
CA TRP A 205 -2.94 2.24 7.66
C TRP A 205 -2.32 2.18 9.06
N LEU A 206 -2.93 2.85 10.04
CA LEU A 206 -2.43 2.91 11.43
C LEU A 206 -2.21 1.55 12.09
N PRO A 207 -3.18 0.60 12.10
CA PRO A 207 -2.93 -0.72 12.68
C PRO A 207 -1.85 -1.49 11.93
N GLY A 208 -1.70 -1.29 10.61
CA GLY A 208 -0.61 -1.90 9.85
C GLY A 208 0.76 -1.40 10.31
N VAL A 209 0.87 -0.09 10.58
CA VAL A 209 2.09 0.51 11.14
C VAL A 209 2.36 0.01 12.57
N VAL A 210 1.33 -0.08 13.42
CA VAL A 210 1.48 -0.63 14.78
C VAL A 210 1.93 -2.08 14.72
N LEU A 211 1.30 -2.90 13.87
CA LEU A 211 1.65 -4.30 13.69
C LEU A 211 3.09 -4.47 13.19
N LEU A 212 3.51 -3.65 12.23
CA LEU A 212 4.89 -3.60 11.76
C LEU A 212 5.85 -3.25 12.90
N SER A 213 5.54 -2.23 13.70
CA SER A 213 6.40 -1.84 14.83
C SER A 213 6.58 -2.96 15.85
N GLN A 214 5.54 -3.78 16.08
CA GLN A 214 5.56 -4.94 16.98
C GLN A 214 6.32 -6.13 16.41
N LEU A 215 6.40 -6.22 15.08
CA LEU A 215 7.12 -7.27 14.36
C LEU A 215 8.54 -6.85 13.94
N CYS A 216 8.95 -5.62 14.25
CA CYS A 216 10.30 -5.13 14.03
C CYS A 216 11.23 -5.62 15.17
N PRO A 217 12.28 -6.39 14.84
CA PRO A 217 13.23 -6.87 15.83
C PRO A 217 14.22 -5.78 16.26
N SER A 218 14.73 -5.91 17.49
CA SER A 218 15.53 -4.87 18.12
C SER A 218 16.90 -4.65 17.46
N GLY A 219 17.17 -3.42 17.07
CA GLY A 219 18.42 -2.98 16.45
C GLY A 219 18.44 -2.95 14.91
N VAL A 220 17.35 -3.37 14.24
CA VAL A 220 17.17 -3.23 12.78
C VAL A 220 15.79 -2.69 12.40
N GLU A 221 15.11 -2.03 13.33
CA GLU A 221 13.75 -1.50 13.18
C GLU A 221 13.63 -0.55 11.99
N ALA A 222 14.61 0.35 11.85
CA ALA A 222 14.64 1.31 10.74
C ALA A 222 14.77 0.61 9.38
N THR A 223 15.62 -0.42 9.28
CA THR A 223 15.81 -1.17 8.04
C THR A 223 14.55 -1.98 7.71
N MET A 224 13.94 -2.63 8.70
CA MET A 224 12.70 -3.38 8.51
C MET A 224 11.57 -2.45 8.07
N TYR A 225 11.40 -1.30 8.73
CA TYR A 225 10.42 -0.31 8.32
C TYR A 225 10.65 0.16 6.87
N ALA A 226 11.89 0.45 6.50
CA ALA A 226 12.23 0.85 5.13
C ALA A 226 11.93 -0.25 4.10
N LEU A 227 12.24 -1.52 4.41
CA LEU A 227 11.96 -2.66 3.53
C LEU A 227 10.46 -2.86 3.30
N LEU A 228 9.65 -2.76 4.35
CA LEU A 228 8.20 -2.94 4.24
C LEU A 228 7.51 -1.73 3.61
N ALA A 229 7.93 -0.51 3.94
CA ALA A 229 7.46 0.69 3.24
C ALA A 229 7.80 0.61 1.73
N GLY A 230 8.99 0.11 1.40
CA GLY A 230 9.36 -0.17 0.02
C GLY A 230 8.43 -1.19 -0.65
N CYS A 231 8.08 -2.28 0.04
CA CYS A 231 7.11 -3.26 -0.47
C CYS A 231 5.75 -2.62 -0.72
N HIS A 232 5.27 -1.77 0.18
CA HIS A 232 4.01 -1.06 -0.01
C HIS A 232 4.04 -0.16 -1.26
N ASN A 233 5.11 0.61 -1.46
CA ASN A 233 5.29 1.45 -2.65
C ASN A 233 5.40 0.64 -3.95
N LEU A 234 6.04 -0.53 -3.89
CA LEU A 234 6.07 -1.47 -5.01
C LEU A 234 4.64 -1.99 -5.32
N GLY A 235 3.87 -2.30 -4.28
CA GLY A 235 2.46 -2.69 -4.41
C GLY A 235 1.60 -1.60 -5.05
N LEU A 236 1.81 -0.33 -4.68
CA LEU A 236 1.15 0.82 -5.32
C LEU A 236 1.52 0.91 -6.81
N SER A 237 2.79 0.70 -7.15
CA SER A 237 3.23 0.70 -8.56
C SER A 237 2.55 -0.42 -9.36
N VAL A 238 2.46 -1.63 -8.79
CA VAL A 238 1.73 -2.75 -9.41
C VAL A 238 0.25 -2.41 -9.57
N SER A 239 -0.37 -1.81 -8.55
CA SER A 239 -1.76 -1.37 -8.59
C SER A 239 -2.02 -0.34 -9.71
N SER A 240 -1.17 0.69 -9.85
CA SER A 240 -1.32 1.69 -10.91
C SER A 240 -1.14 1.08 -12.31
N TYR A 241 -0.19 0.16 -12.50
CA TYR A 241 -0.06 -0.54 -13.79
C TYR A 241 -1.24 -1.49 -14.06
N ALA A 242 -1.73 -2.19 -13.04
CA ALA A 242 -2.92 -3.04 -13.16
C ALA A 242 -4.15 -2.22 -13.55
N GLY A 243 -4.34 -1.06 -12.92
CA GLY A 243 -5.43 -0.15 -13.22
C GLY A 243 -5.33 0.45 -14.61
N ALA A 244 -4.14 0.83 -15.06
CA ALA A 244 -3.92 1.27 -16.43
C ALA A 244 -4.24 0.15 -17.45
N CYS A 245 -3.81 -1.09 -17.23
CA CYS A 245 -4.17 -2.23 -18.08
C CYS A 245 -5.68 -2.48 -18.09
N MET A 246 -6.34 -2.39 -16.94
CA MET A 246 -7.79 -2.56 -16.82
C MET A 246 -8.56 -1.46 -17.57
N LEU A 247 -8.14 -0.22 -17.45
CA LEU A 247 -8.72 0.91 -18.18
C LEU A 247 -8.54 0.74 -19.69
N GLU A 248 -7.35 0.34 -20.15
CA GLU A 248 -7.08 0.04 -21.56
C GLU A 248 -7.96 -1.11 -22.08
N ALA A 249 -8.09 -2.20 -21.31
CA ALA A 249 -8.92 -3.35 -21.67
C ALA A 249 -10.42 -3.01 -21.75
N LEU A 250 -10.89 -2.06 -20.93
CA LEU A 250 -12.28 -1.57 -20.95
C LEU A 250 -12.51 -0.45 -21.98
N GLY A 251 -11.47 -0.03 -22.72
CA GLY A 251 -11.54 1.07 -23.67
C GLY A 251 -11.63 2.46 -23.03
N VAL A 252 -11.37 2.58 -21.73
CA VAL A 252 -11.45 3.83 -20.96
C VAL A 252 -10.10 4.56 -21.01
N THR A 253 -9.74 5.05 -22.19
CA THR A 253 -8.48 5.78 -22.43
C THR A 253 -8.74 7.22 -22.88
N PRO A 254 -9.20 8.11 -21.97
CA PRO A 254 -9.52 9.49 -22.33
C PRO A 254 -8.26 10.26 -22.75
N LYS A 255 -8.40 11.14 -23.74
CA LYS A 255 -7.33 12.03 -24.23
C LYS A 255 -7.68 13.50 -24.07
N GLY A 256 -8.89 13.80 -23.59
CA GLY A 256 -9.43 15.15 -23.44
C GLY A 256 -9.91 15.76 -24.76
N ALA A 257 -10.13 14.93 -25.79
CA ALA A 257 -10.63 15.41 -27.08
C ALA A 257 -12.12 15.78 -27.01
N PRO A 258 -12.63 16.64 -27.91
CA PRO A 258 -14.05 16.99 -27.92
C PRO A 258 -14.93 15.76 -28.17
N ASN A 259 -16.07 15.68 -27.48
CA ASN A 259 -17.05 14.58 -27.56
C ASN A 259 -16.53 13.17 -27.18
N GLU A 260 -15.64 13.07 -26.18
CA GLU A 260 -15.11 11.80 -25.64
C GLU A 260 -15.99 11.17 -24.53
N GLY A 261 -17.19 11.69 -24.26
CA GLY A 261 -18.06 11.18 -23.18
C GLY A 261 -18.32 9.66 -23.20
N HIS A 262 -18.40 9.06 -24.40
CA HIS A 262 -18.61 7.61 -24.59
C HIS A 262 -17.45 6.75 -24.04
N VAL A 263 -16.24 7.31 -23.92
CA VAL A 263 -15.05 6.62 -23.38
C VAL A 263 -15.25 6.25 -21.91
N PHE A 264 -16.13 6.95 -21.19
CA PHE A 264 -16.38 6.72 -19.77
C PHE A 264 -17.51 5.71 -19.48
N GLU A 265 -18.18 5.16 -20.49
CA GLU A 265 -19.32 4.23 -20.31
C GLU A 265 -18.96 3.01 -19.45
N ASN A 266 -17.72 2.53 -19.56
CA ASN A 266 -17.23 1.35 -18.85
C ASN A 266 -16.48 1.69 -17.55
N LEU A 267 -16.36 2.98 -17.18
CA LEU A 267 -15.59 3.41 -16.00
C LEU A 267 -16.18 2.85 -14.69
N TRP A 268 -17.50 2.68 -14.61
CA TRP A 268 -18.14 2.10 -13.43
C TRP A 268 -17.71 0.64 -13.19
N MET A 269 -17.40 -0.13 -14.25
CA MET A 269 -16.89 -1.50 -14.12
C MET A 269 -15.48 -1.49 -13.53
N ALA A 270 -14.62 -0.59 -14.00
CA ALA A 270 -13.29 -0.38 -13.43
C ALA A 270 -13.37 -0.02 -11.94
N ALA A 271 -14.27 0.89 -11.58
CA ALA A 271 -14.51 1.28 -10.19
C ALA A 271 -15.07 0.14 -9.34
N LEU A 272 -15.97 -0.69 -9.89
CA LEU A 272 -16.51 -1.86 -9.20
C LEU A 272 -15.42 -2.88 -8.88
N VAL A 273 -14.56 -3.18 -9.84
CA VAL A 273 -13.43 -4.11 -9.65
C VAL A 273 -12.47 -3.55 -8.60
N SER A 274 -12.14 -2.26 -8.66
CA SER A 274 -11.31 -1.58 -7.64
C SER A 274 -11.95 -1.60 -6.24
N ALA A 275 -13.28 -1.53 -6.14
CA ALA A 275 -13.99 -1.63 -4.86
C ALA A 275 -13.99 -3.05 -4.28
N VAL A 276 -14.16 -4.08 -5.11
CA VAL A 276 -14.31 -5.48 -4.69
C VAL A 276 -12.95 -6.15 -4.43
N ALA A 277 -11.94 -5.87 -5.25
CA ALA A 277 -10.66 -6.58 -5.21
C ALA A 277 -9.96 -6.55 -3.83
N PRO A 278 -9.89 -5.42 -3.09
CA PRO A 278 -9.32 -5.39 -1.75
C PRO A 278 -10.09 -6.26 -0.75
N VAL A 279 -11.42 -6.33 -0.86
CA VAL A 279 -12.26 -7.13 0.05
C VAL A 279 -11.98 -8.62 -0.12
N LEU A 280 -11.70 -9.08 -1.34
CA LEU A 280 -11.33 -10.48 -1.60
C LEU A 280 -10.05 -10.89 -0.87
N THR A 281 -9.14 -9.94 -0.61
CA THR A 281 -7.91 -10.21 0.14
C THR A 281 -8.17 -10.56 1.61
N LEU A 282 -9.35 -10.22 2.16
CA LEU A 282 -9.74 -10.59 3.52
C LEU A 282 -9.79 -12.10 3.73
N VAL A 283 -9.97 -12.91 2.68
CA VAL A 283 -9.90 -14.38 2.77
C VAL A 283 -8.51 -14.84 3.24
N LEU A 284 -7.46 -14.07 2.95
CA LEU A 284 -6.09 -14.35 3.39
C LEU A 284 -5.80 -13.89 4.82
N LEU A 285 -6.64 -13.02 5.39
CA LEU A 285 -6.44 -12.39 6.70
C LEU A 285 -6.23 -13.42 7.82
N PRO A 286 -7.02 -14.51 7.96
CA PRO A 286 -6.83 -15.48 9.03
C PRO A 286 -5.52 -16.27 8.93
N CYS A 287 -5.00 -16.42 7.70
CA CYS A 287 -3.78 -17.17 7.44
C CYS A 287 -2.52 -16.31 7.66
N MET A 288 -2.60 -15.02 7.32
CA MET A 288 -1.44 -14.15 7.19
C MET A 288 -1.22 -13.21 8.39
N ILE A 289 -2.29 -12.77 9.05
CA ILE A 289 -2.22 -11.82 10.16
C ILE A 289 -2.57 -12.52 11.48
N PRO A 290 -1.81 -12.31 12.56
CA PRO A 290 -2.16 -12.88 13.87
C PRO A 290 -3.45 -12.24 14.43
N ASN A 291 -4.33 -13.07 15.00
CA ASN A 291 -5.53 -12.59 15.69
C ASN A 291 -5.22 -12.13 17.13
N ALA A 292 -4.42 -11.07 17.24
CA ALA A 292 -4.01 -10.47 18.49
C ALA A 292 -4.63 -9.09 18.69
N LEU A 293 -4.58 -8.57 19.93
CA LEU A 293 -4.89 -7.17 20.21
C LEU A 293 -3.74 -6.29 19.73
N GLN A 294 -4.06 -5.06 19.34
CA GLN A 294 -3.04 -4.07 18.97
C GLN A 294 -2.16 -3.65 20.16
N THR A 295 -2.56 -3.97 21.39
CA THR A 295 -1.76 -3.74 22.61
C THR A 295 -0.80 -4.88 22.95
N ASP A 296 -0.90 -6.02 22.25
CA ASP A 296 -0.09 -7.20 22.55
C ASP A 296 1.32 -7.05 21.98
N LYS A 297 2.33 -7.60 22.69
CA LYS A 297 3.68 -7.74 22.15
C LYS A 297 3.78 -9.04 21.35
N LEU A 298 4.02 -8.93 20.05
CA LEU A 298 4.06 -10.08 19.15
C LEU A 298 5.45 -10.72 19.00
N LEU A 299 6.50 -9.98 19.28
CA LEU A 299 7.88 -10.47 19.35
C LEU A 299 8.47 -10.19 20.73
N GLU A 300 9.30 -11.11 21.22
CA GLU A 300 10.07 -10.89 22.44
C GLU A 300 11.31 -10.06 22.15
N THR A 301 11.78 -9.33 23.16
CA THR A 301 12.95 -8.46 23.06
C THR A 301 14.22 -9.28 22.79
N GLY A 302 14.80 -9.14 21.60
CA GLY A 302 16.02 -9.86 21.21
C GLY A 302 15.86 -10.82 20.02
N ASP A 303 14.63 -11.04 19.57
CA ASP A 303 14.34 -11.88 18.40
C ASP A 303 14.99 -11.35 17.12
N SER A 304 15.50 -12.25 16.27
CA SER A 304 16.15 -11.87 15.00
C SER A 304 15.13 -11.80 13.84
N ALA A 305 15.34 -10.88 12.88
CA ALA A 305 14.48 -10.70 11.70
C ALA A 305 14.39 -11.92 10.80
N VAL A 306 15.44 -12.75 10.82
CA VAL A 306 15.62 -13.90 9.93
C VAL A 306 15.39 -15.23 10.64
N GLU A 307 15.03 -15.18 11.92
CA GLU A 307 14.91 -16.37 12.76
C GLU A 307 13.81 -17.31 12.27
N GLY A 308 14.14 -18.59 12.14
CA GLY A 308 13.20 -19.60 11.67
C GLY A 308 12.78 -19.40 10.21
N SER A 309 13.44 -18.51 9.47
CA SER A 309 13.23 -18.36 8.03
C SER A 309 13.48 -19.70 7.31
N PRO A 310 12.77 -19.98 6.20
CA PRO A 310 13.02 -21.16 5.38
C PRO A 310 14.49 -21.29 4.98
N TRP A 311 15.15 -20.17 4.66
CA TRP A 311 16.56 -20.13 4.30
C TRP A 311 17.48 -20.54 5.46
N GLN A 312 17.27 -20.00 6.66
CA GLN A 312 18.07 -20.36 7.83
C GLN A 312 17.91 -21.85 8.17
N ARG A 313 16.69 -22.39 8.07
CA ARG A 313 16.42 -23.83 8.27
C ARG A 313 17.10 -24.71 7.23
N LEU A 314 17.20 -24.26 5.98
CA LEU A 314 17.93 -24.98 4.94
C LEU A 314 19.44 -24.98 5.21
N ARG A 315 19.99 -23.83 5.63
CA ARG A 315 21.42 -23.69 5.96
C ARG A 315 21.83 -24.54 7.16
N SER A 316 21.00 -24.57 8.22
CA SER A 316 21.28 -25.38 9.42
C SER A 316 21.22 -26.88 9.15
N ARG A 317 20.32 -27.34 8.25
CA ARG A 317 20.27 -28.74 7.80
C ARG A 317 21.53 -29.14 7.03
N ARG A 318 22.02 -28.26 6.13
CA ARG A 318 23.25 -28.51 5.37
C ARG A 318 24.49 -28.57 6.25
N SER A 319 24.60 -27.69 7.25
CA SER A 319 25.70 -27.76 8.20
C SER A 319 25.64 -29.04 9.03
N ALA A 320 24.46 -29.45 9.52
CA ALA A 320 24.30 -30.69 10.28
C ALA A 320 24.68 -31.95 9.47
N GLN A 321 24.34 -31.99 8.17
CA GLN A 321 24.75 -33.09 7.28
C GLN A 321 26.27 -33.12 7.04
N SER A 322 26.93 -31.96 6.95
CA SER A 322 28.38 -31.88 6.77
C SER A 322 29.17 -32.31 8.01
N TYR A 323 28.63 -32.11 9.21
CA TYR A 323 29.25 -32.57 10.47
C TYR A 323 28.97 -34.04 10.80
N GLY A 324 27.88 -34.62 10.28
CA GLY A 324 27.57 -36.06 10.45
C GLY A 324 28.26 -36.98 9.43
N ALA A 325 28.95 -36.42 8.43
CA ALA A 325 29.69 -37.15 7.39
C ALA A 325 31.23 -37.08 7.56
N ALA A 326 31.71 -36.44 8.62
CA ALA A 326 33.12 -36.36 9.03
C ALA A 326 33.33 -37.18 10.31
#